data_AF-A0A7S0ZNB7-F1
#
_entry.id   AF-A0A7S0ZNB7-F1
#
_cell.length_a   1.000
_cell.length_b   1.000
_cell.length_c   1.000
_cell.angle_alpha   90.00
_cell.angle_beta   90.00
_cell.angle_gamma   90.00
#
_symmetry.space_group_name_H-M   'P 1'
#
loop_
_entity.id
_entity.type
_entity.pdbx_description
1 polymer ?
#
loop_
_entity_poly.entity_id
_entity_poly.type
_entity_poly.pdbx_seq_one_letter_code
_entity_poly.pdbx_strand_id
1 'polypeptide(L)'
;LDAFPWSSSGDGQTTVGRVRVLTDLCRAMRYMHEHVPAVVHGDLKPSNIMVLGRLEEGSSVSAKVLDLGLSRLMTTSSRSRGGTTAWRAPETFVHGNPVD
;
A
#
# COMPACT_ATOMS: atom_id res chain seq x y z
N LEU A 1 -1.31 -7.31 14.26
CA LEU A 1 -0.84 -6.73 12.99
C LEU A 1 -1.89 -7.08 11.95
N ASP A 2 -2.37 -6.13 11.16
CA ASP A 2 -3.28 -6.44 10.06
C ASP A 2 -2.60 -7.45 9.15
N ALA A 3 -3.16 -8.65 9.06
CA ALA A 3 -2.63 -9.67 8.18
C ALA A 3 -3.04 -9.33 6.75
N PHE A 4 -2.20 -9.66 5.77
CA PHE A 4 -2.65 -9.60 4.38
C PHE A 4 -3.89 -10.48 4.19
N PRO A 5 -4.80 -10.14 3.25
CA PRO A 5 -6.00 -10.92 2.98
C PRO A 5 -5.74 -12.42 2.73
N TRP A 6 -4.51 -12.77 2.35
CA TRP A 6 -4.06 -14.13 2.02
C TRP A 6 -3.24 -14.83 3.13
N SER A 7 -3.21 -14.30 4.35
CA SER A 7 -2.36 -14.82 5.45
C SER A 7 -2.91 -16.08 6.13
N SER A 8 -4.15 -16.49 5.86
CA SER A 8 -4.74 -17.70 6.44
C SER A 8 -4.31 -18.95 5.65
N SER A 9 -3.71 -19.92 6.34
CA SER A 9 -3.10 -21.12 5.73
C SER A 9 -4.08 -22.18 5.20
N GLY A 10 -5.35 -21.84 4.95
CA GLY A 10 -6.43 -22.83 4.74
C GLY A 10 -7.17 -22.81 3.41
N ASP A 11 -7.02 -21.77 2.60
CA ASP A 11 -7.82 -21.59 1.39
C ASP A 11 -6.93 -21.82 0.17
N GLY A 12 -7.43 -22.42 -0.92
CA GLY A 12 -6.69 -22.80 -2.14
C GLY A 12 -6.04 -21.65 -2.93
N GLN A 13 -5.30 -20.77 -2.25
CA GLN A 13 -4.69 -19.57 -2.75
C GLN A 13 -3.36 -19.92 -3.40
N THR A 14 -3.16 -19.42 -4.60
CA THR A 14 -1.99 -19.70 -5.42
C THR A 14 -0.99 -18.56 -5.36
N THR A 15 0.29 -18.89 -5.52
CA THR A 15 1.36 -17.90 -5.71
C THR A 15 1.05 -16.96 -6.89
N VAL A 16 0.45 -17.50 -7.96
CA VAL A 16 0.02 -16.72 -9.13
C VAL A 16 -0.98 -15.64 -8.75
N GLY A 17 -1.99 -15.98 -7.94
CA GLY A 17 -2.98 -15.01 -7.45
C GLY A 17 -2.33 -13.87 -6.65
N ARG A 18 -1.38 -14.21 -5.76
CA ARG A 18 -0.64 -13.21 -4.95
C ARG A 18 0.23 -12.30 -5.83
N VAL A 19 0.92 -12.85 -6.82
CA VAL A 19 1.73 -12.06 -7.76
C VAL A 19 0.86 -11.08 -8.57
N ARG A 20 -0.34 -11.48 -8.98
CA ARG A 20 -1.29 -10.59 -9.66
C ARG A 20 -1.71 -9.42 -8.77
N VAL A 21 -2.05 -9.69 -7.52
CA VAL A 21 -2.36 -8.64 -6.53
C VAL A 21 -1.19 -7.67 -6.37
N LEU A 22 0.02 -8.17 -6.14
CA LEU A 22 1.20 -7.32 -6.00
C LEU A 22 1.49 -6.51 -7.27
N THR A 23 1.29 -7.09 -8.45
CA THR A 23 1.45 -6.39 -9.73
C THR A 23 0.51 -5.20 -9.84
N ASP A 24 -0.76 -5.38 -9.49
CA ASP A 24 -1.75 -4.29 -9.52
C ASP A 24 -1.43 -3.19 -8.51
N LEU A 25 -0.97 -3.55 -7.31
CA LEU A 25 -0.52 -2.59 -6.30
C LEU A 25 0.68 -1.77 -6.79
N CYS A 26 1.69 -2.42 -7.39
CA CYS A 26 2.84 -1.74 -7.98
C CYS A 26 2.42 -0.78 -9.10
N ARG A 27 1.46 -1.18 -9.95
CA ARG A 27 0.91 -0.31 -11.00
C ARG A 27 0.20 0.90 -10.43
N ALA A 28 -0.61 0.72 -9.38
CA ALA A 28 -1.29 1.81 -8.70
C ALA A 28 -0.30 2.79 -8.07
N MET A 29 0.71 2.30 -7.35
CA MET A 29 1.75 3.15 -6.77
C MET A 29 2.56 3.89 -7.82
N ARG A 30 2.93 3.21 -8.92
CA ARG A 30 3.62 3.85 -10.05
C ARG A 30 2.77 4.98 -10.64
N TYR A 31 1.50 4.72 -10.91
CA TYR A 31 0.58 5.73 -11.42
C TYR A 31 0.52 6.97 -10.52
N MET A 32 0.40 6.79 -9.20
CA MET A 32 0.41 7.90 -8.24
C MET A 32 1.73 8.69 -8.25
N HIS A 33 2.86 7.98 -8.31
CA HIS A 33 4.20 8.60 -8.29
C HIS A 33 4.59 9.29 -9.60
N GLU A 34 4.00 8.92 -10.74
CA GLU A 34 4.25 9.54 -12.05
C GLU A 34 3.58 10.92 -12.23
N HIS A 35 2.70 11.34 -11.31
CA HIS A 35 2.10 12.68 -11.36
C HIS A 35 3.13 13.78 -11.06
N VAL A 36 2.84 15.00 -11.52
CA VAL A 36 3.66 16.19 -11.23
C VAL A 36 2.77 17.26 -10.59
N PRO A 37 2.91 17.52 -9.27
CA PRO A 37 3.79 16.85 -8.30
C PRO A 37 3.35 15.41 -7.98
N ALA A 38 4.32 14.56 -7.59
CA ALA A 38 4.07 13.15 -7.29
C ALA A 38 3.08 12.98 -6.13
N VAL A 39 2.17 12.01 -6.23
CA VAL A 39 1.20 11.72 -5.15
C VAL A 39 1.72 10.57 -4.30
N VAL A 40 1.98 10.81 -3.01
CA VAL A 40 2.35 9.76 -2.05
C VAL A 40 1.10 9.30 -1.31
N HIS A 41 0.87 7.99 -1.26
CA HIS A 41 -0.28 7.38 -0.56
C HIS A 41 -0.30 7.68 0.96
N GLY A 42 0.85 7.51 1.63
CA GLY A 42 1.03 7.85 3.05
C GLY A 42 0.60 6.78 4.07
N ASP A 43 -0.30 5.86 3.71
CA ASP A 43 -0.76 4.78 4.61
C ASP A 43 -1.05 3.45 3.89
N LEU A 44 -0.09 2.97 3.09
CA LEU A 44 -0.26 1.71 2.37
C LEU A 44 -0.14 0.52 3.34
N LYS A 45 -1.24 -0.23 3.50
CA LYS A 45 -1.35 -1.36 4.43
C LYS A 45 -2.42 -2.36 3.94
N PRO A 46 -2.45 -3.60 4.46
CA PRO A 46 -3.44 -4.61 4.06
C PRO A 46 -4.91 -4.15 4.10
N SER A 47 -5.31 -3.44 5.16
CA SER A 47 -6.69 -2.93 5.30
C SER A 47 -7.05 -1.84 4.28
N ASN A 48 -6.06 -1.26 3.60
CA ASN A 48 -6.24 -0.30 2.51
C ASN A 48 -6.08 -0.95 1.12
N ILE A 49 -6.14 -2.28 1.04
CA ILE A 49 -6.07 -3.04 -0.21
C ILE A 49 -7.35 -3.84 -0.37
N MET A 50 -8.08 -3.58 -1.45
CA MET A 50 -9.25 -4.37 -1.83
C MET A 50 -8.85 -5.39 -2.89
N VAL A 51 -9.00 -6.67 -2.57
CA VAL A 51 -8.83 -7.78 -3.53
C VAL A 51 -10.20 -8.15 -4.08
N LEU A 52 -10.33 -8.15 -5.40
CA LEU A 52 -11.54 -8.53 -6.12
C LEU A 52 -11.29 -9.88 -6.81
N GLY A 53 -12.12 -10.87 -6.47
CA GLY A 53 -12.00 -12.25 -6.96
C GLY A 53 -11.25 -13.18 -6.01
N ARG A 54 -11.13 -14.46 -6.39
CA ARG A 54 -10.43 -15.48 -5.61
C ARG A 54 -8.98 -15.59 -6.04
N LEU A 55 -8.10 -15.93 -5.10
CA LEU A 55 -6.67 -16.17 -5.34
C LEU A 55 -6.41 -17.58 -5.92
N GLU A 56 -7.41 -18.24 -6.47
CA GLU A 56 -7.35 -19.59 -7.04
C GLU A 56 -6.80 -19.57 -8.47
N GLU A 57 -6.25 -20.69 -8.93
CA GLU A 57 -5.79 -20.83 -10.32
C GLU A 57 -6.97 -20.69 -11.29
N GLY A 58 -6.76 -20.02 -12.43
CA GLY A 58 -7.82 -19.75 -13.40
C GLY A 58 -8.82 -18.65 -13.02
N SER A 59 -8.77 -18.11 -11.79
CA SER A 59 -9.63 -16.99 -11.38
C SER A 59 -9.11 -15.64 -11.87
N SER A 60 -10.02 -14.74 -12.23
CA SER A 60 -9.71 -13.32 -12.49
C SER A 60 -9.60 -12.58 -11.15
N VAL A 61 -8.38 -12.43 -10.65
CA VAL A 61 -8.08 -11.61 -9.46
C VAL A 61 -7.54 -10.25 -9.87
N SER A 62 -7.99 -9.21 -9.18
CA SER A 62 -7.42 -7.86 -9.29
C SER A 62 -7.33 -7.19 -7.92
N ALA A 63 -6.45 -6.19 -7.78
CA ALA A 63 -6.33 -5.42 -6.54
C ALA A 63 -6.47 -3.91 -6.77
N LYS A 64 -7.06 -3.23 -5.79
CA LYS A 64 -7.25 -1.77 -5.79
C LYS A 64 -6.75 -1.19 -4.47
N VAL A 65 -6.00 -0.08 -4.57
CA VAL A 65 -5.58 0.72 -3.42
C VAL A 65 -6.76 1.59 -2.97
N LEU A 66 -6.99 1.65 -1.66
CA LEU A 66 -8.04 2.40 -1.00
C LEU A 66 -7.45 3.44 -0.04
N ASP A 67 -8.31 4.34 0.44
CA ASP A 67 -8.03 5.32 1.50
C ASP A 67 -6.87 6.28 1.23
N LEU A 68 -7.19 7.36 0.51
CA LEU A 68 -6.29 8.46 0.25
C LEU A 68 -6.33 9.54 1.34
N GLY A 69 -6.90 9.27 2.52
CA GLY A 69 -7.06 10.26 3.60
C GLY A 69 -5.73 10.82 4.14
N LEU A 70 -4.65 10.06 3.98
CA LEU A 70 -3.28 10.47 4.32
C LEU A 70 -2.40 10.75 3.08
N SER A 71 -3.00 10.77 1.89
CA SER A 71 -2.29 11.03 0.65
C SER A 71 -1.92 12.51 0.49
N ARG A 72 -0.81 12.76 -0.21
CA ARG A 72 -0.28 14.12 -0.39
C ARG A 72 0.50 14.27 -1.68
N LEU A 73 0.57 15.51 -2.14
CA LEU A 73 1.50 15.93 -3.16
C LEU A 73 2.91 16.07 -2.55
N MET A 74 3.92 15.49 -3.18
CA MET A 74 5.32 15.72 -2.87
C MET A 74 5.73 17.08 -3.39
N THR A 75 5.71 18.05 -2.50
CA THR A 75 6.26 19.39 -2.70
C THR A 75 7.42 19.61 -1.73
N THR A 76 8.20 20.68 -1.95
CA THR A 76 9.35 21.04 -1.10
C THR A 76 9.00 21.27 0.37
N SER A 77 7.73 21.54 0.69
CA SER A 77 7.21 21.76 2.05
C SER A 77 6.38 20.59 2.59
N SER A 78 6.31 19.46 1.87
CA SER A 78 5.50 18.31 2.29
C SER A 78 6.09 17.65 3.55
N ARG A 79 5.34 17.68 4.65
CA ARG A 79 5.67 16.98 5.91
C ARG A 79 4.95 15.64 5.99
N SER A 80 5.59 14.63 6.60
CA SER A 80 4.92 13.39 6.98
C SER A 80 3.74 13.65 7.94
N ARG A 81 2.68 12.83 7.91
CA ARG A 81 1.36 13.04 8.55
C ARG A 81 1.00 11.80 9.38
N GLY A 82 2.00 11.02 9.76
CA GLY A 82 1.82 9.73 10.40
C GLY A 82 1.74 8.60 9.37
N GLY A 83 0.72 7.75 9.50
CA GLY A 83 0.63 6.45 8.85
C GLY A 83 0.83 5.31 9.85
N THR A 84 0.46 4.10 9.46
CA THR A 84 0.48 2.94 10.36
C THR A 84 1.92 2.48 10.63
N THR A 85 2.35 2.55 11.88
CA THR A 85 3.75 2.32 12.32
C THR A 85 4.38 1.05 11.75
N ALA A 86 3.65 -0.06 11.73
CA ALA A 86 4.17 -1.35 11.26
C ALA A 86 4.47 -1.40 9.75
N TRP A 87 3.89 -0.49 8.96
CA TRP A 87 4.03 -0.43 7.50
C TRP A 87 4.87 0.77 7.04
N ARG A 88 5.45 1.49 8.00
CA ARG A 88 6.17 2.73 7.72
C ARG A 88 7.64 2.42 7.38
N ALA A 89 8.18 3.16 6.42
CA ALA A 89 9.56 3.02 6.01
C ALA A 89 10.54 3.60 7.06
N PRO A 90 11.74 3.03 7.27
CA PRO A 90 12.64 3.38 8.36
C PRO A 90 13.06 4.86 8.40
N GLU A 91 13.23 5.49 7.25
CA GLU A 91 13.62 6.90 7.10
C GLU A 91 12.59 7.88 7.70
N THR A 92 11.33 7.45 7.83
CA THR A 92 10.26 8.28 8.39
C THR A 92 10.31 8.37 9.92
N PHE A 93 11.07 7.50 10.58
CA PHE A 93 11.26 7.52 12.04
C PHE A 93 12.38 8.47 12.46
N VAL A 94 13.20 8.92 11.52
CA VAL A 94 14.35 9.79 11.79
C VAL A 94 14.11 11.16 11.17
N HIS A 95 13.30 11.94 11.86
CA HIS A 95 13.56 13.36 12.04
C HIS A 95 13.49 13.63 13.54
N GLY A 96 14.55 13.23 14.25
CA GLY A 96 14.92 13.91 15.47
C GLY A 96 15.27 15.36 15.10
N ASN A 97 14.29 16.25 15.20
CA ASN A 97 14.57 17.60 15.65
C ASN A 97 14.07 17.71 17.10
N PRO A 98 14.76 18.50 17.94
CA PRO A 98 14.38 18.67 19.33
C PRO A 98 12.94 19.17 19.41
N VAL A 99 12.24 18.69 20.42
CA VAL A 99 11.07 19.39 20.93
C VAL A 99 11.54 20.73 21.50
N ASP A 100 11.47 21.77 20.68
CA ASP A 100 11.29 23.15 21.15
C ASP A 100 9.81 23.52 21.01
#